data_AF-A0A068MZK2-F1
#
_entry.id   AF-A0A068MZK2-F1
#
_cell.length_a   1.000
_cell.length_b   1.000
_cell.length_c   1.000
_cell.angle_alpha   90.00
_cell.angle_beta   90.00
_cell.angle_gamma   90.00
#
_symmetry.space_group_name_H-M   'P 1'
#
loop_
_entity.id
_entity.type
_entity.pdbx_description
1 polymer ?
#
loop_
_entity_poly.entity_id
_entity_poly.type
_entity_poly.pdbx_seq_one_letter_code
_entity_poly.pdbx_strand_id
1 'polypeptide(L)' 'MTIEIGQKVKVYRLRDRVSPDVVGKLGKVGVVKDFKMTDGSGIGAVVSFDDRTATWFFEDELKAI' A
#
# COMPACT_ATOMS: atom_id res chain seq x y z
N MET A 1 13.94 4.38 4.52
CA MET A 1 13.21 5.36 3.70
C MET A 1 11.81 5.41 4.26
N THR A 2 11.38 6.59 4.69
CA THR A 2 10.01 6.86 5.16
C THR A 2 9.10 7.05 3.95
N ILE A 3 7.90 6.48 4.00
CA ILE A 3 6.86 6.72 3.00
C ILE A 3 6.15 8.05 3.33
N GLU A 4 5.86 8.86 2.31
CA GLU A 4 5.19 10.16 2.46
C GLU A 4 3.89 10.25 1.63
N ILE A 5 2.94 11.10 2.05
CA ILE A 5 1.73 11.38 1.27
C ILE A 5 2.11 12.08 -0.03
N GLY A 6 1.54 11.64 -1.15
CA GLY A 6 1.85 12.12 -2.49
C GLY A 6 2.98 11.35 -3.17
N GLN A 7 3.66 10.45 -2.46
CA GLN A 7 4.72 9.64 -3.02
C GLN A 7 4.19 8.49 -3.88
N LYS A 8 4.89 8.19 -4.98
CA LYS A 8 4.63 7.00 -5.78
C LYS A 8 5.28 5.79 -5.14
N VAL A 9 4.50 4.73 -5.01
CA VAL A 9 4.92 3.48 -4.38
C VAL A 9 4.49 2.31 -5.23
N LYS A 10 5.33 1.29 -5.28
CA LYS A 10 5.05 0.01 -5.94
C LYS A 10 4.81 -1.07 -4.89
N VAL A 11 3.71 -1.80 -5.04
CA VAL A 11 3.47 -3.01 -4.25
C VAL A 11 4.43 -4.08 -4.74
N TYR A 12 5.43 -4.47 -3.94
CA TYR A 12 6.46 -5.42 -4.37
C TYR A 12 6.36 -6.78 -3.68
N ARG A 13 5.71 -6.83 -2.52
CA ARG A 13 5.39 -8.06 -1.80
C ARG A 13 4.09 -7.90 -1.03
N LEU A 14 3.51 -9.02 -0.63
CA LEU A 14 2.31 -9.08 0.19
C LEU A 14 2.54 -10.07 1.33
N ARG A 15 1.93 -9.82 2.49
CA ARG A 15 1.94 -10.78 3.61
C ARG A 15 1.10 -12.02 3.31
N ASP A 16 1.40 -13.11 4.01
CA ASP A 16 0.57 -14.31 3.98
C ASP A 16 -0.83 -13.98 4.54
N ARG A 17 -1.89 -14.41 3.85
CA ARG A 17 -3.32 -14.12 4.14
C ARG A 17 -3.79 -12.69 3.84
N VAL A 18 -3.66 -12.26 2.60
CA VAL A 18 -4.30 -11.02 2.10
C VAL A 18 -5.54 -11.33 1.26
N SER A 19 -6.50 -10.40 1.22
CA SER A 19 -7.70 -10.53 0.39
C SER A 19 -7.34 -10.62 -1.11
N PRO A 20 -8.15 -11.32 -1.94
CA PRO A 20 -7.90 -11.44 -3.38
C PRO A 20 -7.79 -10.08 -4.09
N ASP A 21 -8.52 -9.06 -3.63
CA ASP A 21 -8.41 -7.68 -4.12
C ASP A 21 -6.99 -7.10 -3.98
N VAL A 22 -6.30 -7.44 -2.89
CA VAL A 22 -4.93 -6.99 -2.59
C VAL A 22 -3.93 -7.75 -3.46
N VAL A 23 -4.15 -9.05 -3.66
CA VAL A 23 -3.34 -9.88 -4.57
C VAL A 23 -3.32 -9.30 -5.98
N GLY A 24 -4.46 -8.80 -6.47
CA GLY A 24 -4.56 -8.14 -7.78
C GLY A 24 -3.82 -6.81 -7.90
N LYS A 25 -3.30 -6.25 -6.79
CA LYS A 25 -2.48 -5.03 -6.77
C LYS A 25 -0.98 -5.31 -6.69
N LEU A 26 -0.56 -6.58 -6.55
CA LEU A 26 0.86 -6.95 -6.58
C LEU A 26 1.50 -6.49 -7.89
N GLY A 27 2.64 -5.80 -7.79
CA GLY A 27 3.37 -5.26 -8.93
C GLY A 27 2.80 -3.94 -9.49
N LYS A 28 1.62 -3.48 -9.02
CA LYS A 28 1.05 -2.19 -9.44
C LYS A 28 1.71 -1.04 -8.69
N VAL A 29 1.70 0.11 -9.35
CA VAL A 29 2.15 1.39 -8.79
C VAL A 29 0.92 2.21 -8.41
N GLY A 30 0.96 2.83 -7.25
CA GLY A 30 -0.04 3.78 -6.80
C GLY A 30 0.60 4.97 -6.10
N VAL A 31 -0.25 5.88 -5.62
CA VAL A 31 0.15 7.08 -4.90
C VAL A 31 -0.40 7.01 -3.49
N VAL A 32 0.46 7.26 -2.50
CA VAL A 32 0.05 7.33 -1.09
C VAL A 32 -0.83 8.56 -0.92
N LYS A 33 -2.04 8.34 -0.42
CA LYS A 33 -3.01 9.41 -0.16
C LYS A 33 -3.15 9.70 1.31
N ASP A 34 -3.00 8.69 2.15
CA ASP A 34 -3.29 8.80 3.57
C ASP A 34 -2.55 7.71 4.36
N PHE A 35 -2.64 7.78 5.68
CA PHE A 35 -2.12 6.75 6.57
C PHE A 35 -3.22 6.28 7.50
N LYS A 36 -3.34 4.97 7.66
CA LYS A 36 -4.31 4.32 8.52
C LYS A 36 -3.61 3.55 9.63
N MET A 37 -4.03 3.79 10.86
CA MET A 37 -3.56 3.00 12.00
C MET A 37 -4.17 1.60 11.94
N THR A 38 -3.33 0.57 12.05
CA THR A 38 -3.77 -0.82 12.07
C THR A 38 -3.77 -1.34 13.51
N ASP A 39 -4.77 -2.13 13.88
CA ASP A 39 -4.93 -2.70 15.23
C ASP A 39 -3.77 -3.61 15.68
N GLY A 40 -2.88 -4.02 14.76
CA GLY A 40 -1.71 -4.87 15.02
C GLY A 40 -0.40 -4.13 15.29
N SER A 41 -0.45 -2.87 15.77
CA SER A 41 0.72 -2.02 16.11
C SER A 41 1.49 -1.39 14.93
N GLY A 42 0.93 -1.39 13.72
CA GLY A 42 1.56 -0.80 12.53
C GLY A 42 0.80 0.39 11.94
N ILE A 43 1.51 1.24 11.21
CA ILE A 43 0.90 2.25 10.33
C ILE A 43 0.80 1.62 8.92
N GLY A 44 -0.40 1.64 8.35
CA GLY A 44 -0.65 1.28 6.97
C GLY A 44 -0.71 2.53 6.10
N ALA A 45 -0.08 2.50 4.92
CA ALA A 45 -0.20 3.55 3.92
C ALA A 45 -1.39 3.25 3.00
N VAL A 46 -2.31 4.22 2.87
CA VAL A 46 -3.44 4.16 1.94
C VAL A 46 -2.94 4.55 0.56
N VAL A 47 -2.95 3.59 -0.36
CA VAL A 47 -2.46 3.75 -1.73
C VAL A 47 -3.66 3.80 -2.68
N SER A 48 -3.73 4.87 -3.46
CA SER A 48 -4.69 5.03 -4.53
C SER A 48 -4.08 4.61 -5.86
N PHE A 49 -4.79 3.77 -6.61
CA PHE A 49 -4.37 3.25 -7.91
C PHE A 49 -5.17 3.91 -9.04
N ASP A 50 -4.64 3.80 -10.26
CA ASP A 50 -5.25 4.36 -11.48
C ASP A 50 -6.69 3.86 -11.73
N ASP A 51 -6.99 2.65 -11.26
CA ASP A 51 -8.31 1.99 -11.34
C ASP A 51 -9.39 2.63 -10.43
N ARG A 52 -9.13 3.83 -9.88
CA ARG A 52 -9.94 4.53 -8.85
C ARG A 52 -10.14 3.77 -7.55
N THR A 53 -9.54 2.59 -7.41
CA THR A 53 -9.52 1.82 -6.17
C THR A 53 -8.46 2.39 -5.22
N ALA A 54 -8.80 2.51 -3.94
CA ALA A 54 -7.83 2.75 -2.89
C ALA A 54 -7.83 1.59 -1.90
N THR A 55 -6.65 1.12 -1.52
CA THR A 55 -6.50 0.13 -0.44
C THR A 55 -5.25 0.45 0.36
N TRP A 56 -5.19 -0.08 1.58
CA TRP A 56 -4.08 0.17 2.48
C TRP A 56 -3.11 -1.02 2.49
N PHE A 57 -1.82 -0.71 2.64
CA PHE A 57 -0.74 -1.70 2.75
C PHE A 57 0.20 -1.32 3.87
N PHE A 58 0.96 -2.27 4.37
CA PHE A 58 2.04 -1.96 5.30
C PHE A 58 3.20 -1.28 4.56
N GLU A 59 3.93 -0.41 5.26
CA GLU A 59 5.16 0.22 4.74
C GLU A 59 6.13 -0.82 4.16
N ASP A 60 6.22 -1.97 4.82
CA ASP A 60 7.07 -3.10 4.45
C ASP A 60 6.69 -3.76 3.10
N GLU A 61 5.44 -3.62 2.66
CA GLU A 61 4.91 -4.16 1.39
C GLU A 61 5.11 -3.21 0.20
N LEU A 62 5.44 -1.95 0.50
CA LEU A 62 5.57 -0.87 -0.46
C LEU A 62 7.03 -0.52 -0.71
N LYS A 63 7.34 -0.21 -1.96
CA LYS A 63 8.65 0.29 -2.38
C LYS A 63 8.46 1.66 -3.02
N ALA A 64 9.05 2.69 -2.42
CA ALA A 64 9.15 4.00 -3.04
C ALA A 64 9.90 3.92 -4.39
N ILE A 65 9.41 4.65 -5.38
CA ILE A 65 10.00 4.74 -6.73
C ILE A 65 10.15 6.19 -7.18
#